data_AF-A0A970KGL9-F1
#
_entry.id   AF-A0A970KGL9-F1
#
_cell.length_a   1.000
_cell.length_b   1.000
_cell.length_c   1.000
_cell.angle_alpha   90.00
_cell.angle_beta   90.00
_cell.angle_gamma   90.00
#
_symmetry.space_group_name_H-M   'P 1'
#
loop_
_entity.id
_entity.type
_entity.pdbx_description
1 polymer ?
#
loop_
_entity_poly.entity_id
_entity_poly.type
_entity_poly.pdbx_seq_one_letter_code
_entity_poly.pdbx_strand_id
1 'polypeptide(L)'
;LLGVTRNPYALLFLINIFLLIVGCFMETTAALTILIPVLLPTVTSVGVDPLHFGLVMILNLMIGLLTPPLGMVLNVLVSVSKVPFEDVARATMPFLIPLIVVLFLITYIPGLVLWLPRVVMGL
;
A
#
# COMPACT_ATOMS: atom_id res chain seq x y z
N LEU A 1 -2.00 9.29 -19.56
CA LEU A 1 -2.63 8.83 -18.30
C LEU A 1 -3.96 9.55 -18.03
N LEU A 2 -4.04 10.88 -18.11
CA LEU A 2 -5.31 11.65 -17.95
C LEU A 2 -6.33 11.47 -19.10
N GLY A 3 -5.92 10.94 -20.26
CA GLY A 3 -6.81 10.70 -21.40
C GLY A 3 -7.53 9.35 -21.42
N VAL A 4 -7.15 8.39 -20.55
CA VAL A 4 -7.67 7.00 -20.62
C VAL A 4 -8.66 6.69 -19.48
N THR A 5 -8.65 7.45 -18.37
CA THR A 5 -9.48 7.11 -17.22
C THR A 5 -10.09 8.35 -16.57
N ARG A 6 -11.33 8.69 -16.95
CA ARG A 6 -12.19 9.60 -16.16
C ARG A 6 -12.74 8.94 -14.88
N ASN A 7 -12.40 7.67 -14.64
CA ASN A 7 -12.91 6.87 -13.54
C ASN A 7 -11.89 6.76 -12.39
N PRO A 8 -12.04 7.49 -11.28
CA PRO A 8 -11.08 7.51 -10.18
C PRO A 8 -10.78 6.12 -9.61
N TYR A 9 -11.73 5.19 -9.65
CA TYR A 9 -11.54 3.82 -9.16
C TYR A 9 -10.59 2.99 -10.01
N ALA A 10 -10.61 3.16 -11.33
CA ALA A 10 -9.70 2.46 -12.23
C ALA A 10 -8.26 3.01 -12.12
N LEU A 11 -8.12 4.32 -11.86
CA LEU A 11 -6.80 4.92 -11.57
C LEU A 11 -6.25 4.38 -10.25
N LEU A 12 -7.05 4.37 -9.17
CA LEU A 12 -6.65 3.84 -7.88
C LEU A 12 -6.27 2.35 -7.94
N PHE A 13 -7.00 1.56 -8.73
CA PHE A 13 -6.66 0.15 -8.96
C PHE A 13 -5.28 0.00 -9.60
N LEU A 14 -5.01 0.74 -10.68
CA LEU A 14 -3.71 0.71 -11.36
C LEU A 14 -2.57 1.16 -10.44
N ILE A 15 -2.80 2.21 -9.64
CA ILE A 15 -1.83 2.69 -8.66
C ILE A 15 -1.56 1.64 -7.58
N ASN A 16 -2.59 0.95 -7.05
CA ASN A 16 -2.39 -0.12 -6.08
C ASN A 16 -1.50 -1.24 -6.63
N ILE A 17 -1.80 -1.74 -7.84
CA ILE A 17 -0.97 -2.78 -8.47
C ILE A 17 0.47 -2.31 -8.67
N PHE A 18 0.65 -1.08 -9.16
CA PHE A 18 1.97 -0.48 -9.30
C PHE A 18 2.72 -0.38 -7.96
N LEU A 19 2.06 0.09 -6.91
CA LEU A 19 2.65 0.26 -5.58
C LEU A 19 2.98 -1.07 -4.90
N LEU A 20 2.17 -2.12 -5.10
CA LEU A 20 2.49 -3.47 -4.61
C LEU A 20 3.77 -3.98 -5.27
N ILE A 21 3.92 -3.80 -6.58
CA ILE A 21 5.12 -4.20 -7.30
C ILE A 21 6.32 -3.40 -6.78
N VAL A 22 6.21 -2.07 -6.68
CA VAL A 22 7.32 -1.24 -6.19
C VAL A 22 7.70 -1.57 -4.75
N GLY A 23 6.70 -1.77 -3.88
CA GLY A 23 6.92 -2.13 -2.48
C GLY A 23 7.61 -3.47 -2.29
N CYS A 24 7.54 -4.37 -3.28
CA CYS A 24 8.31 -5.61 -3.25
C CYS A 24 9.82 -5.37 -3.43
N PHE A 25 10.26 -4.25 -4.02
CA PHE A 25 11.68 -3.98 -4.32
C PHE A 25 12.29 -2.83 -3.53
N MET A 26 11.47 -1.88 -3.09
CA MET A 26 11.94 -0.66 -2.46
C MET A 26 11.51 -0.59 -1.00
N GLU A 27 12.42 -0.13 -0.14
CA GLU A 27 12.10 0.24 1.24
C GLU A 27 11.04 1.35 1.26
N THR A 28 10.13 1.29 2.24
CA THR A 28 8.93 2.14 2.26
C THR A 28 9.25 3.63 2.34
N THR A 29 10.22 4.03 3.15
CA THR A 29 10.62 5.43 3.30
C THR A 29 11.19 5.99 2.00
N ALA A 30 12.06 5.24 1.32
CA ALA A 30 12.61 5.60 0.03
C ALA A 30 11.50 5.69 -1.05
N ALA A 31 10.60 4.70 -1.09
CA ALA A 31 9.48 4.68 -2.02
C ALA A 31 8.55 5.88 -1.79
N LEU A 32 8.16 6.19 -0.55
CA LEU A 32 7.31 7.34 -0.23
C LEU A 32 7.96 8.66 -0.64
N THR A 33 9.25 8.83 -0.35
CA THR A 33 9.99 10.07 -0.67
C THR A 33 9.97 10.38 -2.17
N ILE A 34 10.04 9.35 -3.01
CA ILE A 34 10.06 9.49 -4.48
C ILE A 34 8.63 9.52 -5.05
N LEU A 35 7.76 8.64 -4.59
CA LEU A 35 6.45 8.41 -5.21
C LEU A 35 5.38 9.41 -4.77
N ILE A 36 5.44 9.93 -3.53
CA ILE A 36 4.49 10.96 -3.07
C ILE A 36 4.46 12.16 -4.03
N PRO A 37 5.58 12.87 -4.30
CA PRO A 37 5.54 14.06 -5.14
C PRO A 37 5.12 13.76 -6.59
N VAL A 38 5.32 12.53 -7.06
CA VAL A 38 4.96 12.09 -8.42
C VAL A 38 3.47 11.72 -8.53
N LEU A 39 2.97 10.92 -7.58
CA LEU A 39 1.62 10.37 -7.65
C LEU A 39 0.57 11.29 -7.05
N LEU A 40 0.89 12.00 -5.96
CA LEU A 40 -0.05 12.88 -5.26
C LEU A 40 -0.78 13.87 -6.19
N PRO A 41 -0.11 14.65 -7.08
CA PRO A 41 -0.82 15.56 -7.97
C PRO A 41 -1.75 14.83 -8.95
N THR A 42 -1.43 13.59 -9.31
CA THR A 42 -2.28 12.78 -10.21
C THR A 42 -3.57 12.36 -9.52
N VAL A 43 -3.49 11.94 -8.25
CA VAL A 43 -4.67 11.48 -7.49
C VAL A 43 -5.53 12.63 -6.99
N THR A 44 -4.92 13.75 -6.58
CA THR A 44 -5.69 14.94 -6.19
C THR A 44 -6.41 15.57 -7.38
N SER A 45 -5.86 15.46 -8.60
CA SER A 45 -6.54 15.92 -9.82
C SER A 45 -7.86 15.17 -10.13
N VAL A 46 -8.03 13.95 -9.61
CA VAL A 46 -9.26 13.16 -9.75
C VAL A 46 -10.15 13.21 -8.50
N GLY A 47 -9.86 14.10 -7.55
CA GLY A 47 -10.67 14.35 -6.36
C GLY A 47 -10.45 13.36 -5.20
N VAL A 48 -9.36 12.60 -5.21
CA VAL A 48 -9.01 11.72 -4.08
C VAL A 48 -8.37 12.54 -2.96
N ASP A 49 -8.83 12.31 -1.73
CA ASP A 49 -8.30 12.95 -0.53
C ASP A 49 -6.81 12.57 -0.31
N PRO A 50 -5.92 13.54 -0.06
CA PRO A 50 -4.49 13.29 0.17
C PRO A 50 -4.19 12.34 1.34
N LEU A 51 -4.93 12.42 2.45
CA LEU A 51 -4.74 11.56 3.61
C LEU A 51 -5.17 10.13 3.28
N HIS A 52 -6.32 9.99 2.61
CA HIS A 52 -6.78 8.69 2.14
C HIS A 52 -5.72 8.03 1.23
N PHE A 53 -5.22 8.78 0.26
CA PHE A 53 -4.19 8.29 -0.66
C PHE A 53 -2.89 7.92 0.07
N GLY A 54 -2.42 8.75 1.00
CA GLY A 54 -1.23 8.47 1.80
C GLY A 54 -1.35 7.14 2.55
N LEU A 55 -2.50 6.87 3.16
CA LEU A 55 -2.75 5.62 3.88
C LEU A 55 -2.82 4.40 2.96
N VAL A 56 -3.47 4.53 1.79
CA VAL A 56 -3.45 3.49 0.76
C VAL A 56 -2.02 3.21 0.31
N MET A 57 -1.19 4.23 0.09
CA MET A 57 0.20 4.03 -0.29
C MET A 57 1.02 3.32 0.78
N ILE A 58 0.90 3.75 2.04
CA ILE A 58 1.61 3.11 3.16
C ILE A 58 1.25 1.63 3.23
N LEU A 59 -0.03 1.29 3.14
CA LEU A 59 -0.47 -0.11 3.19
C LEU A 59 0.02 -0.92 1.99
N ASN A 60 -0.03 -0.39 0.76
CA ASN A 60 0.56 -1.08 -0.41
C ASN A 60 2.04 -1.40 -0.19
N LEU A 61 2.82 -0.43 0.27
CA LEU A 61 4.25 -0.58 0.46
C LEU A 61 4.58 -1.54 1.62
N MET A 62 3.83 -1.48 2.72
CA MET A 62 3.95 -2.44 3.84
C MET A 62 3.65 -3.87 3.40
N ILE A 63 2.61 -4.06 2.58
CA ILE A 63 2.27 -5.38 2.02
C ILE A 63 3.39 -5.85 1.08
N GLY A 64 3.95 -4.95 0.27
CA GLY A 64 5.10 -5.25 -0.60
C GLY A 64 6.32 -5.74 0.18
N LEU A 65 6.66 -5.11 1.31
CA LEU A 65 7.78 -5.52 2.17
C LEU A 65 7.59 -6.89 2.83
N LEU A 66 6.34 -7.32 2.99
CA LEU A 66 5.95 -8.58 3.60
C LEU A 66 5.73 -9.70 2.55
N THR A 67 5.54 -9.33 1.29
CA THR A 67 5.38 -10.27 0.17
C THR A 67 6.75 -10.83 -0.23
N PRO A 68 6.87 -12.14 -0.48
CA PRO A 68 8.14 -12.76 -0.88
C PRO A 68 8.40 -12.58 -2.39
N PRO A 69 9.15 -11.51 -2.77
CA PRO A 69 10.26 -11.68 -3.72
C PRO A 69 11.59 -11.09 -3.21
N LEU A 70 11.57 -10.10 -2.29
CA LEU A 70 12.75 -9.58 -1.56
C LEU A 70 12.52 -9.45 -0.05
N GLY A 71 11.25 -9.31 0.38
CA GLY A 71 10.78 -9.58 1.74
C GLY A 71 11.66 -9.04 2.86
N MET A 72 12.02 -7.74 2.84
CA MET A 72 12.99 -7.18 3.79
C MET A 72 12.58 -7.43 5.26
N VAL A 73 11.28 -7.34 5.56
CA VAL A 73 10.73 -7.64 6.89
C VAL A 73 10.82 -9.13 7.21
N LEU A 74 10.60 -10.01 6.20
CA LEU A 74 10.79 -11.45 6.36
C LEU A 74 12.27 -11.79 6.65
N ASN A 75 13.22 -11.11 6.00
CA ASN A 75 14.66 -11.30 6.25
C ASN A 75 15.06 -10.88 7.67
N VAL A 76 14.51 -9.77 8.17
CA VAL A 76 14.70 -9.36 9.57
C VAL A 76 14.12 -10.43 10.51
N LEU A 77 12.91 -10.93 10.22
CA LEU A 77 12.27 -11.98 11.02
C LEU A 77 13.08 -13.28 11.05
N VAL A 78 13.65 -13.70 9.92
CA VAL A 78 14.56 -14.86 9.81
C VAL A 78 15.78 -14.68 10.72
N SER A 79 16.39 -13.49 10.72
CA SER A 79 17.58 -13.23 11.55
C SER A 79 17.31 -13.31 13.05
N VAL A 80 16.09 -12.94 13.49
CA VAL A 80 15.67 -12.99 14.90
C VAL A 80 15.17 -14.38 15.28
N SER A 81 14.38 -15.03 14.42
CA SER A 81 13.74 -16.33 14.70
C SER A 81 14.64 -17.54 14.45
N LYS A 82 15.71 -17.39 13.66
CA LYS A 82 16.61 -18.47 13.21
C LYS A 82 15.91 -19.60 12.44
N VAL A 83 14.73 -19.34 11.90
CA VAL A 83 13.96 -20.24 11.02
C VAL A 83 14.32 -19.92 9.56
N PRO A 84 14.44 -20.91 8.64
CA PRO A 84 14.76 -20.64 7.25
C PRO A 84 13.71 -19.76 6.56
N PHE A 85 14.16 -18.95 5.60
CA PHE A 85 13.32 -17.97 4.91
C PHE A 85 12.06 -18.58 4.28
N GLU A 86 12.17 -19.76 3.67
CA GLU A 86 11.04 -20.43 3.02
C GLU A 86 9.91 -20.78 4.00
N ASP A 87 10.25 -21.20 5.22
CA ASP A 87 9.26 -21.54 6.24
C ASP A 87 8.54 -20.29 6.74
N VAL A 88 9.29 -19.20 6.97
CA VAL A 88 8.73 -17.90 7.36
C VAL A 88 7.84 -17.31 6.25
N ALA A 89 8.31 -17.34 5.00
CA ALA A 89 7.57 -16.86 3.85
C ALA A 89 6.27 -17.67 3.64
N ARG A 90 6.33 -19.00 3.75
CA ARG A 90 5.16 -19.88 3.64
C ARG A 90 4.17 -19.65 4.77
N ALA A 91 4.63 -19.48 6.01
CA ALA A 91 3.80 -19.18 7.16
C ALA A 91 3.12 -17.80 7.05
N THR A 92 3.76 -16.85 6.37
CA THR A 92 3.25 -15.47 6.22
C THR A 92 2.29 -15.32 5.03
N MET A 93 2.43 -16.16 4.00
CA MET A 93 1.56 -16.17 2.81
C MET A 93 0.04 -16.13 3.12
N PRO A 94 -0.52 -16.91 4.05
CA PRO A 94 -1.96 -16.84 4.36
C PRO A 94 -2.37 -15.47 4.95
N PHE A 95 -1.47 -14.75 5.62
CA PHE A 95 -1.75 -13.42 6.16
C PHE A 95 -1.75 -12.32 5.09
N LEU A 96 -1.23 -12.58 3.88
CA LEU A 96 -1.36 -11.64 2.76
C LEU A 96 -2.81 -11.51 2.29
N ILE A 97 -3.62 -12.57 2.39
CA ILE A 97 -5.02 -12.57 1.97
C ILE A 97 -5.83 -11.48 2.71
N PRO A 98 -5.92 -11.47 4.06
CA PRO A 98 -6.66 -10.44 4.76
C PRO A 98 -6.07 -9.04 4.53
N LEU A 99 -4.75 -8.90 4.36
CA LEU A 99 -4.12 -7.62 4.07
C LEU A 99 -4.54 -7.05 2.71
N ILE A 100 -4.57 -7.87 1.67
CA ILE A 100 -5.04 -7.49 0.34
C ILE A 100 -6.55 -7.18 0.36
N VAL A 101 -7.34 -7.95 1.11
CA VAL A 101 -8.78 -7.65 1.29
C VAL A 101 -8.97 -6.29 1.93
N VAL A 102 -8.27 -6.02 3.03
CA VAL A 102 -8.32 -4.72 3.71
C VAL A 102 -7.86 -3.61 2.78
N LEU A 103 -6.79 -3.82 2.01
CA LEU A 103 -6.28 -2.85 1.03
C LEU A 103 -7.35 -2.43 0.02
N PHE A 104 -8.04 -3.39 -0.60
CA PHE A 104 -9.11 -3.08 -1.53
C PHE A 104 -10.31 -2.42 -0.84
N LEU A 105 -10.66 -2.91 0.35
CA LEU A 105 -11.77 -2.40 1.12
C LEU A 105 -11.56 -0.93 1.51
N ILE A 106 -10.36 -0.56 1.94
CA ILE A 106 -10.04 0.85 2.18
C ILE A 106 -9.98 1.65 0.89
N THR A 107 -9.39 1.13 -0.18
CA THR A 107 -9.20 1.84 -1.47
C THR A 107 -10.54 2.26 -2.07
N TYR A 108 -11.58 1.42 -1.94
CA TYR A 108 -12.90 1.70 -2.49
C TYR A 108 -13.85 2.35 -1.48
N ILE A 109 -13.57 2.26 -0.18
CA ILE A 109 -14.42 2.80 0.88
C ILE A 109 -13.59 3.79 1.73
N PRO A 110 -13.37 5.03 1.24
CA PRO A 110 -12.53 6.02 1.93
C PRO A 110 -13.10 6.40 3.31
N GLY A 111 -14.41 6.25 3.52
CA GLY A 111 -15.07 6.50 4.79
C GLY A 111 -14.53 5.65 5.95
N LEU A 112 -14.04 4.43 5.68
CA LEU A 112 -13.44 3.60 6.73
C LEU A 112 -12.14 4.17 7.27
N VAL A 113 -11.41 4.87 6.41
CA VAL A 113 -10.10 5.44 6.74
C VAL A 113 -10.26 6.87 7.26
N LEU A 114 -11.14 7.65 6.65
CA LEU A 114 -11.32 9.07 6.95
C LEU A 114 -12.27 9.33 8.13
N TRP A 115 -13.06 8.35 8.56
CA TRP A 115 -13.99 8.53 9.67
C TRP A 115 -13.29 8.92 10.97
N LEU A 116 -12.25 8.19 11.37
CA LEU A 116 -11.52 8.48 12.61
C LEU A 116 -10.77 9.83 12.55
N PRO A 117 -9.99 10.13 11.48
CA PRO A 117 -9.41 11.46 11.29
C PRO A 117 -10.45 12.59 11.33
N ARG A 118 -11.62 12.40 10.72
CA ARG A 118 -12.70 13.40 10.73
C ARG A 118 -13.21 13.68 12.14
N VAL A 119 -13.39 12.64 12.95
CA VAL A 119 -13.89 12.78 14.33
C VAL A 119 -12.84 13.40 15.26
N VAL A 120 -11.57 13.02 15.11
CA VAL A 120 -10.49 13.45 16.03
C VAL A 120 -9.89 14.81 15.63
N MET A 121 -9.69 15.03 14.33
CA MET A 121 -9.04 16.25 13.80
C MET A 121 -10.05 17.31 13.34
N GLY A 122 -11.35 17.01 13.29
CA GLY A 122 -12.41 17.97 12.93
C GLY A 122 -12.39 18.42 11.47
N LEU A 123 -11.92 17.56 10.56
CA LEU A 123 -11.87 17.81 9.10
C LEU A 123 -13.25 17.92 8.44
#